data_AF-A0A947BA73-F1
#
_entry.id   AF-A0A947BA73-F1
#
_cell.length_a   1.000
_cell.length_b   1.000
_cell.length_c   1.000
_cell.angle_alpha   90.00
_cell.angle_beta   90.00
_cell.angle_gamma   90.00
#
_symmetry.space_group_name_H-M   'P 1'
#
loop_
_entity.id
_entity.type
_entity.pdbx_description
1 polymer ?
#
loop_
_entity_poly.entity_id
_entity_poly.type
_entity_poly.pdbx_seq_one_letter_code
_entity_poly.pdbx_strand_id
1 'polypeptide(L)'
;LVLMPERFGAREVRFRAGLELATMHRGLELVAGAVRIGLIRSALPLLRALHPAARLLERLGTDVGAMRVTLRGVTRSGKVVERVWTLTAAAGDGPHVPAIPGRVLVKRLSQGETPPGARACLDDVSLTECERAAPERALTFLRRDRAFQPLFQQILGPAFGDLPAPVRGLHDVAGRRNWTGMAEVTRSRGILARLVARLFGFPPAADETPVRVVMVRNAESEVWTRDFGGHRFRSRLRADATRPGRMWERFGPFDFAIDLGVDGSGLAYPVRAGRCLGLPIPGVLLPRSQTREAVDTEGRVTFDVALSMPLAGKIVRYRGWLDPDQPIRGDQALPAS
;
A
#
# COMPACT_ATOMS: atom_id res chain seq x y z
N LEU A 1 -2.09 14.59 12.92
CA LEU A 1 -2.13 13.54 11.87
C LEU A 1 -3.46 12.79 11.84
N VAL A 2 -3.96 12.36 13.00
CA VAL A 2 -5.25 11.66 13.15
C VAL A 2 -6.45 12.43 12.56
N LEU A 3 -6.38 13.77 12.53
CA LEU A 3 -7.44 14.63 12.00
C LEU A 3 -7.48 14.76 10.46
N MET A 4 -6.41 14.36 9.76
CA MET A 4 -6.33 14.58 8.30
C MET A 4 -7.24 13.68 7.46
N PRO A 5 -7.40 12.37 7.77
CA PRO A 5 -8.35 11.50 7.08
C PRO A 5 -9.76 12.10 7.01
N GLU A 6 -10.30 12.52 8.15
CA GLU A 6 -11.65 13.08 8.25
C GLU A 6 -11.75 14.44 7.58
N ARG A 7 -10.80 15.36 7.86
CA ARG A 7 -10.82 16.71 7.30
C ARG A 7 -10.78 16.72 5.76
N PHE A 8 -9.99 15.84 5.16
CA PHE A 8 -9.77 15.82 3.71
C PHE A 8 -10.50 14.68 2.99
N GLY A 9 -11.35 13.91 3.69
CA GLY A 9 -11.98 12.71 3.13
C GLY A 9 -10.96 11.67 2.65
N ALA A 10 -9.75 11.68 3.21
CA ALA A 10 -8.67 10.80 2.79
C ALA A 10 -8.82 9.44 3.49
N ARG A 11 -8.87 8.36 2.71
CA ARG A 11 -8.96 6.99 3.25
C ARG A 11 -7.70 6.57 4.02
N GLU A 12 -6.55 7.10 3.64
CA GLU A 12 -5.27 6.79 4.27
C GLU A 12 -4.34 7.99 4.18
N VAL A 13 -3.65 8.29 5.28
CA VAL A 13 -2.58 9.28 5.34
C VAL A 13 -1.37 8.63 5.99
N ARG A 14 -0.20 8.73 5.34
CA ARG A 14 1.06 8.19 5.85
C ARG A 14 2.12 9.27 5.89
N PHE A 15 2.81 9.38 7.01
CA PHE A 15 3.94 10.27 7.19
C PHE A 15 5.23 9.46 7.30
N ARG A 16 6.29 9.93 6.67
CA ARG A 16 7.61 9.32 6.70
C ARG A 16 8.64 10.43 6.85
N ALA A 17 9.62 10.22 7.71
CA ALA A 17 10.80 11.06 7.83
C ALA A 17 12.03 10.19 7.57
N GLY A 18 12.96 10.69 6.76
CA GLY A 18 14.27 10.08 6.53
C GLY A 18 15.33 10.92 7.23
N LEU A 19 16.28 10.25 7.89
CA LEU A 19 17.49 10.91 8.39
C LEU A 19 18.49 11.03 7.24
N GLU A 20 19.18 12.17 7.19
CA GLU A 20 19.90 12.65 6.02
C GLU A 20 21.17 11.84 5.67
N LEU A 21 21.78 11.14 6.63
CA LEU A 21 23.02 10.38 6.38
C LEU A 21 22.79 8.87 6.37
N ALA A 22 22.83 8.28 5.16
CA ALA A 22 22.91 6.84 4.96
C ALA A 22 24.09 6.20 5.73
N THR A 23 25.19 6.95 5.92
CA THR A 23 26.37 6.55 6.69
C THR A 23 26.06 6.40 8.18
N MET A 24 25.24 7.29 8.76
CA MET A 24 24.80 7.17 10.15
C MET A 24 23.80 6.01 10.31
N HIS A 25 22.97 5.76 9.29
CA HIS A 25 22.05 4.62 9.27
C HIS A 25 22.81 3.29 9.25
N ARG A 26 23.82 3.15 8.38
CA ARG A 26 24.70 1.97 8.31
C ARG A 26 25.54 1.79 9.57
N GLY A 27 26.03 2.90 10.14
CA GLY A 27 26.75 2.88 11.42
C GLY A 27 25.87 2.39 12.57
N LEU A 28 24.63 2.87 12.64
CA LEU A 28 23.66 2.41 13.63
C LEU A 28 23.27 0.94 13.41
N GLU A 29 23.08 0.51 12.16
CA GLU A 29 22.84 -0.90 11.80
C GLU A 29 24.01 -1.81 12.23
N LEU A 30 25.25 -1.39 12.04
CA LEU A 30 26.44 -2.13 12.46
C LEU A 30 26.53 -2.26 13.98
N VAL A 31 26.32 -1.17 14.71
CA VAL A 31 26.30 -1.18 16.19
C VAL A 31 25.14 -2.05 16.70
N ALA A 32 23.95 -1.90 16.13
CA ALA A 32 22.79 -2.73 16.47
C ALA A 32 23.02 -4.21 16.11
N GLY A 33 23.73 -4.50 15.02
CA GLY A 33 24.14 -5.84 14.63
C GLY A 33 25.14 -6.45 15.60
N ALA A 34 26.16 -5.70 16.02
CA ALA A 34 27.16 -6.12 16.99
C ALA A 34 26.58 -6.41 18.37
N VAL A 35 25.57 -5.63 18.82
CA VAL A 35 24.81 -5.94 20.04
C VAL A 35 24.01 -7.23 19.85
N ARG A 36 23.35 -7.41 18.70
CA ARG A 36 22.47 -8.54 18.41
C ARG A 36 23.21 -9.88 18.34
N ILE A 37 24.45 -9.88 17.85
CA ILE A 37 25.31 -11.08 17.80
C ILE A 37 26.12 -11.29 19.10
N GLY A 38 25.92 -10.45 20.12
CA GLY A 38 26.58 -10.57 21.42
C GLY A 38 28.03 -10.10 21.48
N LEU A 39 28.54 -9.44 20.43
CA LEU A 39 29.92 -8.92 20.37
C LEU A 39 30.12 -7.75 21.35
N ILE A 40 29.08 -6.95 21.58
CA ILE A 40 29.05 -5.89 22.58
C ILE A 40 27.76 -5.99 23.41
N ARG A 41 27.86 -5.88 24.74
CA ARG A 41 26.70 -6.00 25.64
C ARG A 41 25.76 -4.80 25.59
N SER A 42 26.27 -3.62 25.23
CA SER A 42 25.48 -2.40 25.13
C SER A 42 26.18 -1.36 24.27
N ALA A 43 25.40 -0.57 23.52
CA ALA A 43 25.88 0.58 22.79
C ALA A 43 26.08 1.83 23.67
N LEU A 44 25.58 1.82 24.92
CA LEU A 44 25.63 2.99 25.82
C LEU A 44 27.04 3.56 26.04
N PRO A 45 28.09 2.75 26.28
CA PRO A 45 29.46 3.27 26.46
C PRO A 45 30.01 3.94 25.19
N LEU A 46 29.57 3.47 24.01
CA LEU A 46 29.98 3.98 22.71
C LEU A 46 29.36 5.35 22.42
N LEU A 47 28.21 5.69 23.00
CA LEU A 47 27.50 6.96 22.76
C LEU A 47 28.38 8.19 23.01
N ARG A 48 29.25 8.16 24.03
CA ARG A 48 30.17 9.27 24.33
C ARG A 48 31.20 9.52 23.23
N ALA A 49 31.64 8.48 22.54
CA ALA A 49 32.58 8.56 21.42
C ALA A 49 31.87 8.79 20.06
N LEU A 50 30.62 8.30 19.94
CA LEU A 50 29.81 8.49 18.73
C LEU A 50 29.34 9.93 18.55
N HIS A 51 29.16 10.70 19.63
CA HIS A 51 28.72 12.09 19.54
C HIS A 51 29.71 13.02 18.79
N PRO A 52 31.02 13.04 19.10
CA PRO A 52 31.99 13.80 18.30
C PRO A 52 32.18 13.23 16.89
N ALA A 53 32.07 11.90 16.72
CA ALA A 53 32.12 11.28 15.40
C ALA A 53 30.92 11.66 14.52
N ALA A 54 29.71 11.77 15.10
CA ALA A 54 28.52 12.25 14.43
C ALA A 54 28.70 13.71 13.96
N ARG A 55 29.27 14.58 14.78
CA ARG A 55 29.61 15.96 14.38
C ARG A 55 30.66 16.04 13.26
N LEU A 56 31.61 15.10 13.22
CA LEU A 56 32.57 15.03 12.11
C LEU A 56 31.87 14.59 10.81
N LEU A 57 30.90 13.68 10.92
CA LEU A 57 30.09 13.18 9.81
C LEU A 57 28.97 14.16 9.39
N GLU A 58 28.56 15.12 10.24
CA GLU A 58 27.66 16.22 9.85
C GLU A 58 28.23 17.03 8.68
N ARG A 59 29.56 17.16 8.58
CA ARG A 59 30.24 17.80 7.44
C ARG A 59 30.11 17.02 6.12
N LEU A 60 29.72 15.75 6.19
CA LEU A 60 29.41 14.90 5.03
C LEU A 60 27.90 14.85 4.73
N GLY A 61 27.08 15.49 5.57
CA GLY A 61 25.67 15.70 5.31
C GLY A 61 25.49 16.73 4.20
N THR A 62 24.39 16.61 3.45
CA THR A 62 23.95 17.69 2.58
C THR A 62 23.36 18.81 3.43
N ASP A 63 23.28 20.03 2.89
CA ASP A 63 22.53 21.14 3.45
C ASP A 63 21.13 21.24 2.81
N VAL A 64 20.67 20.14 2.21
CA VAL A 64 19.49 20.06 1.36
C VAL A 64 18.44 19.14 1.99
N GLY A 65 17.43 19.75 2.61
CA GLY A 65 16.22 19.07 3.05
C GLY A 65 15.19 18.95 1.93
N ALA A 66 14.35 17.92 1.98
CA ALA A 66 13.20 17.82 1.09
C ALA A 66 11.95 17.28 1.79
N MET A 67 10.80 17.87 1.48
CA MET A 67 9.49 17.35 1.84
C MET A 67 8.74 16.96 0.56
N ARG A 68 8.20 15.74 0.51
CA ARG A 68 7.37 15.27 -0.58
C ARG A 68 5.99 14.87 -0.07
N VAL A 69 4.96 15.40 -0.73
CA VAL A 69 3.57 15.02 -0.52
C VAL A 69 3.06 14.37 -1.80
N THR A 70 2.48 13.17 -1.67
CA THR A 70 1.88 12.44 -2.79
C THR A 70 0.42 12.20 -2.49
N LEU A 71 -0.47 12.71 -3.34
CA LEU A 71 -1.90 12.40 -3.32
C LEU A 71 -2.24 11.51 -4.51
N ARG A 72 -3.08 10.50 -4.25
CA ARG A 72 -3.66 9.65 -5.28
C ARG A 72 -5.16 9.64 -5.09
N GLY A 73 -5.89 9.81 -6.18
CA GLY A 73 -7.35 9.85 -6.12
C GLY A 73 -7.98 10.02 -7.48
N VAL A 74 -9.30 10.16 -7.47
CA VAL A 74 -10.13 10.34 -8.66
C VAL A 74 -10.45 11.82 -8.80
N THR A 75 -10.23 12.39 -9.98
CA THR A 75 -10.64 13.77 -10.30
C THR A 75 -12.16 13.87 -10.41
N ARG A 76 -12.71 15.10 -10.41
CA ARG A 76 -14.13 15.33 -10.74
C ARG A 76 -14.54 14.80 -12.12
N SER A 77 -13.59 14.66 -13.03
CA SER A 77 -13.77 14.07 -14.36
C SER A 77 -13.64 12.54 -14.39
N GLY A 78 -13.55 11.88 -13.23
CA GLY A 78 -13.47 10.42 -13.12
C GLY A 78 -12.09 9.82 -13.44
N LYS A 79 -11.07 10.64 -13.67
CA LYS A 79 -9.71 10.16 -14.00
C LYS A 79 -8.93 9.89 -12.71
N VAL A 80 -8.25 8.75 -12.63
CA VAL A 80 -7.33 8.47 -11.54
C VAL A 80 -6.01 9.21 -11.80
N VAL A 81 -5.55 9.97 -10.82
CA VAL A 81 -4.33 10.77 -10.91
C VAL A 81 -3.47 10.65 -9.66
N GLU A 82 -2.16 10.74 -9.86
CA GLU A 82 -1.19 10.97 -8.79
C GLU A 82 -0.69 12.40 -8.90
N ARG A 83 -0.84 13.18 -7.82
CA ARG A 83 -0.26 14.52 -7.68
C ARG A 83 0.89 14.47 -6.71
N VAL A 84 2.03 14.98 -7.14
CA VAL A 84 3.23 15.07 -6.32
C VAL A 84 3.60 16.53 -6.15
N TRP A 85 3.67 16.97 -4.90
CA TRP A 85 4.27 18.23 -4.52
C TRP A 85 5.58 17.95 -3.80
N THR A 86 6.64 18.63 -4.20
CA THR A 86 7.97 18.53 -3.56
C THR A 86 8.45 19.93 -3.21
N LEU A 87 8.83 20.11 -1.95
CA LEU A 87 9.63 21.23 -1.47
C LEU A 87 11.06 20.74 -1.28
N THR A 88 12.00 21.45 -1.87
CA THR A 88 13.43 21.30 -1.60
C THR A 88 13.92 22.57 -0.91
N ALA A 89 14.57 22.42 0.23
CA ALA A 89 15.20 23.51 0.98
C ALA A 89 16.72 23.32 0.94
N ALA A 90 17.42 24.12 0.14
CA ALA A 90 18.87 24.10 0.03
C ALA A 90 19.52 25.17 0.94
N ALA A 91 20.84 25.29 0.91
CA ALA A 91 21.58 26.33 1.64
C ALA A 91 21.30 26.34 3.16
N GLY A 92 20.91 25.19 3.73
CA GLY A 92 20.57 25.08 5.15
C GLY A 92 19.22 25.69 5.55
N ASP A 93 18.34 26.05 4.60
CA ASP A 93 17.05 26.69 4.91
C ASP A 93 15.98 25.73 5.48
N GLY A 94 16.27 24.43 5.54
CA GLY A 94 15.35 23.39 6.04
C GLY A 94 14.68 23.69 7.39
N PRO A 95 15.41 24.13 8.44
CA PRO A 95 14.85 24.45 9.76
C PRO A 95 13.82 25.59 9.75
N HIS A 96 13.79 26.40 8.70
CA HIS A 96 12.86 27.52 8.60
C HIS A 96 11.52 27.16 7.95
N VAL A 97 11.44 26.01 7.29
CA VAL A 97 10.22 25.55 6.58
C VAL A 97 9.00 25.49 7.52
N PRO A 98 9.07 24.95 8.76
CA PRO A 98 7.92 24.89 9.65
C PRO A 98 7.38 26.27 10.09
N ALA A 99 8.18 27.33 9.99
CA ALA A 99 7.77 28.68 10.39
C ALA A 99 6.94 29.42 9.31
N ILE A 100 6.94 28.93 8.06
CA ILE A 100 6.27 29.58 6.93
C ILE A 100 4.75 29.72 7.15
N PRO A 101 4.00 28.66 7.55
CA PRO A 101 2.58 28.79 7.89
C PRO A 101 2.32 29.83 8.98
N GLY A 102 3.20 29.88 10.00
CA GLY A 102 3.10 30.85 11.08
C GLY A 102 3.20 32.30 10.59
N ARG A 103 4.13 32.58 9.67
CA ARG A 103 4.27 33.91 9.04
C ARG A 103 3.00 34.33 8.29
N VAL A 104 2.37 33.41 7.55
CA VAL A 104 1.10 33.67 6.85
C VAL A 104 -0.02 33.99 7.86
N LEU A 105 -0.14 33.18 8.91
CA LEU A 105 -1.17 33.35 9.94
C LEU A 105 -1.01 34.66 10.72
N VAL A 106 0.21 35.04 11.10
CA VAL A 106 0.47 36.33 11.79
C VAL A 106 0.00 37.51 10.95
N LYS A 107 0.26 37.48 9.63
CA LYS A 107 -0.21 38.52 8.72
C LYS A 107 -1.74 38.59 8.69
N ARG A 108 -2.43 37.46 8.52
CA ARG A 108 -3.91 37.41 8.53
C ARG A 108 -4.51 37.85 9.87
N LEU A 109 -3.89 37.47 10.98
CA LEU A 109 -4.31 37.90 12.32
C LEU A 109 -4.22 39.42 12.46
N SER A 110 -3.14 40.04 11.97
CA SER A 110 -2.99 41.50 12.00
C SER A 110 -4.02 42.25 11.15
N GLN A 111 -4.60 41.56 10.16
CA GLN A 111 -5.63 42.10 9.26
C GLN A 111 -7.06 41.78 9.74
N GLY A 112 -7.23 41.04 10.85
CA GLY A 112 -8.55 40.62 11.34
C GLY A 112 -9.22 39.53 10.50
N GLU A 113 -8.49 38.84 9.62
CA GLU A 113 -9.03 37.84 8.69
C GLU A 113 -9.17 36.43 9.30
N THR A 114 -8.72 36.26 10.56
CA THR A 114 -8.70 34.96 11.24
C THR A 114 -9.73 34.94 12.37
N PRO A 115 -10.67 33.96 12.38
CA PRO A 115 -11.63 33.84 13.46
C PRO A 115 -10.95 33.64 14.83
N PRO A 116 -11.50 34.22 15.91
CA PRO A 116 -11.00 33.99 17.27
C PRO A 116 -11.25 32.54 17.73
N GLY A 117 -10.45 32.08 18.69
CA GLY A 117 -10.60 30.76 19.32
C GLY A 117 -9.52 29.74 18.95
N ALA A 118 -9.17 28.89 19.91
CA ALA A 118 -8.16 27.83 19.74
C ALA A 118 -8.71 26.68 18.88
N ARG A 119 -7.95 26.27 17.86
CA ARG A 119 -8.31 25.17 16.95
C ARG A 119 -7.07 24.57 16.28
N ALA A 120 -7.23 23.39 15.70
CA ALA A 120 -6.17 22.77 14.90
C ALA A 120 -6.03 23.49 13.55
N CYS A 121 -4.80 23.89 13.19
CA CYS A 121 -4.47 24.46 11.90
C CYS A 121 -4.38 23.37 10.83
N LEU A 122 -5.51 23.01 10.21
CA LEU A 122 -5.56 21.92 9.21
C LEU A 122 -5.53 22.45 7.77
N ASP A 123 -6.29 23.50 7.49
CA ASP A 123 -6.40 24.14 6.17
C ASP A 123 -6.61 25.66 6.26
N ASP A 124 -6.26 26.26 7.41
CA ASP A 124 -6.34 27.71 7.62
C ASP A 124 -5.40 28.50 6.69
N VAL A 125 -4.35 27.88 6.15
CA VAL A 125 -3.44 28.47 5.16
C VAL A 125 -3.38 27.63 3.89
N SER A 126 -3.41 28.28 2.74
CA SER A 126 -3.25 27.56 1.47
C SER A 126 -1.78 27.29 1.16
N LEU A 127 -1.54 26.25 0.37
CA LEU A 127 -0.21 25.91 -0.12
C LEU A 127 0.42 27.07 -0.92
N THR A 128 -0.38 27.73 -1.77
CA THR A 128 0.07 28.87 -2.58
C THR A 128 0.48 30.06 -1.72
N GLU A 129 -0.20 30.32 -0.60
CA GLU A 129 0.21 31.37 0.33
C GLU A 129 1.54 31.04 1.01
N CYS A 130 1.74 29.78 1.40
CA CYS A 130 3.01 29.34 1.97
C CYS A 130 4.15 29.49 0.96
N GLU A 131 3.94 29.09 -0.29
CA GLU A 131 4.93 29.23 -1.38
C GLU A 131 5.29 30.71 -1.62
N ARG A 132 4.30 31.62 -1.59
CA ARG A 132 4.53 33.07 -1.74
C ARG A 132 5.15 33.73 -0.51
N ALA A 133 5.00 33.14 0.67
CA ALA A 133 5.50 33.69 1.93
C ALA A 133 6.98 33.41 2.19
N ALA A 134 7.66 32.69 1.28
CA ALA A 134 9.09 32.36 1.40
C ALA A 134 9.96 32.80 0.21
N PRO A 135 9.88 34.06 -0.26
CA PRO A 135 10.62 34.52 -1.45
C PRO A 135 12.13 34.70 -1.21
N GLU A 136 12.56 34.89 0.04
CA GLU A 136 13.95 35.20 0.42
C GLU A 136 14.80 33.95 0.74
N ARG A 137 14.28 32.75 0.47
CA ARG A 137 14.89 31.49 0.89
C ARG A 137 15.25 30.61 -0.29
N ALA A 138 16.23 29.74 -0.13
CA ALA A 138 16.63 28.73 -1.12
C ALA A 138 15.62 27.56 -1.17
N LEU A 139 14.33 27.90 -1.30
CA LEU A 139 13.22 26.95 -1.38
C LEU A 139 12.78 26.81 -2.84
N THR A 140 12.76 25.57 -3.32
CA THR A 140 12.17 25.24 -4.62
C THR A 140 10.92 24.41 -4.43
N PHE A 141 9.86 24.78 -5.12
CA PHE A 141 8.58 24.07 -5.12
C PHE A 141 8.33 23.45 -6.50
N LEU A 142 8.05 22.15 -6.52
CA LEU A 142 7.78 21.42 -7.75
C LEU A 142 6.44 20.69 -7.65
N ARG A 143 5.58 20.92 -8.63
CA ARG A 143 4.29 20.24 -8.79
C ARG A 143 4.34 19.36 -10.02
N ARG A 144 3.92 18.10 -9.87
CA ARG A 144 3.82 17.14 -10.98
C ARG A 144 2.52 16.37 -10.86
N ASP A 145 1.73 16.42 -11.92
CA ASP A 145 0.57 15.56 -12.09
C ASP A 145 0.96 14.40 -13.01
N ARG A 146 0.61 13.18 -12.59
CA ARG A 146 0.88 11.95 -13.31
C ARG A 146 -0.42 11.21 -13.51
N ALA A 147 -0.60 10.69 -14.73
CA ALA A 147 -1.61 9.67 -14.94
C ALA A 147 -1.27 8.49 -14.02
N PHE A 148 -2.26 8.05 -13.25
CA PHE A 148 -2.13 6.88 -12.40
C PHE A 148 -3.17 5.87 -12.85
N GLN A 149 -2.76 4.62 -13.03
CA GLN A 149 -3.68 3.55 -13.38
C GLN A 149 -3.64 2.48 -12.29
N PRO A 150 -4.81 2.06 -11.77
CA PRO A 150 -4.93 0.85 -10.97
C PRO A 150 -4.32 -0.35 -11.71
N LEU A 151 -3.78 -1.31 -10.94
CA LEU A 151 -2.98 -2.40 -11.51
C LEU A 151 -3.79 -3.23 -12.52
N PHE A 152 -5.04 -3.57 -12.19
CA PHE A 152 -5.90 -4.37 -13.07
C PHE A 152 -6.32 -3.62 -14.33
N GLN A 153 -6.52 -2.30 -14.25
CA GLN A 153 -6.74 -1.47 -15.43
C GLN A 153 -5.51 -1.45 -16.34
N GLN A 154 -4.30 -1.41 -15.76
CA GLN A 154 -3.04 -1.51 -16.51
C GLN A 154 -2.90 -2.87 -17.22
N ILE A 155 -3.29 -3.97 -16.57
CA ILE A 155 -3.15 -5.33 -17.12
C ILE A 155 -4.19 -5.61 -18.21
N LEU A 156 -5.47 -5.30 -17.94
CA LEU A 156 -6.60 -5.62 -18.81
C LEU A 156 -6.80 -4.60 -19.94
N GLY A 157 -6.30 -3.37 -19.77
CA GLY A 157 -6.49 -2.32 -20.76
C GLY A 157 -7.97 -2.00 -20.99
N PRO A 158 -8.44 -1.89 -22.24
CA PRO A 158 -9.84 -1.60 -22.55
C PRO A 158 -10.85 -2.59 -21.95
N ALA A 159 -10.48 -3.87 -21.84
CA ALA A 159 -11.34 -4.93 -21.29
C ALA A 159 -11.70 -4.69 -19.80
N PHE A 160 -10.96 -3.84 -19.09
CA PHE A 160 -11.35 -3.40 -17.75
C PHE A 160 -12.71 -2.70 -17.74
N GLY A 161 -13.07 -2.01 -18.82
CA GLY A 161 -14.37 -1.36 -18.97
C GLY A 161 -15.55 -2.33 -19.04
N ASP A 162 -15.31 -3.54 -19.54
CA ASP A 162 -16.35 -4.57 -19.75
C ASP A 162 -16.72 -5.31 -18.46
N LEU A 163 -15.92 -5.14 -17.40
CA LEU A 163 -16.20 -5.72 -16.09
C LEU A 163 -17.45 -5.09 -15.46
N PRO A 164 -18.27 -5.86 -14.71
CA PRO A 164 -19.35 -5.30 -13.92
C PRO A 164 -18.87 -4.21 -12.95
N ALA A 165 -19.70 -3.18 -12.72
CA ALA A 165 -19.30 -2.01 -11.93
C ALA A 165 -18.78 -2.33 -10.51
N PRO A 166 -19.39 -3.26 -9.74
CA PRO A 166 -18.86 -3.66 -8.43
C PRO A 166 -17.46 -4.29 -8.53
N VAL A 167 -17.22 -5.13 -9.54
CA VAL A 167 -15.90 -5.77 -9.78
C VAL A 167 -14.86 -4.73 -10.17
N ARG A 168 -15.21 -3.75 -11.02
CA ARG A 168 -14.32 -2.61 -11.30
C ARG A 168 -13.99 -1.83 -10.02
N GLY A 169 -14.98 -1.65 -9.14
CA GLY A 169 -14.80 -0.97 -7.85
C GLY A 169 -13.84 -1.69 -6.91
N LEU A 170 -13.84 -3.04 -6.90
CA LEU A 170 -12.87 -3.86 -6.16
C LEU A 170 -11.44 -3.55 -6.60
N HIS A 171 -11.25 -3.41 -7.91
CA HIS A 171 -9.95 -3.26 -8.56
C HIS A 171 -9.50 -1.81 -8.81
N ASP A 172 -10.31 -0.83 -8.41
CA ASP A 172 -9.96 0.60 -8.44
C ASP A 172 -9.10 0.99 -7.22
N VAL A 173 -7.91 0.38 -7.13
CA VAL A 173 -6.97 0.54 -6.02
C VAL A 173 -5.93 1.62 -6.35
N ALA A 174 -6.21 2.86 -5.95
CA ALA A 174 -5.25 3.97 -6.08
C ALA A 174 -4.24 4.06 -4.92
N GLY A 175 -4.53 3.43 -3.79
CA GLY A 175 -3.71 3.46 -2.59
C GLY A 175 -4.01 2.26 -1.72
N ARG A 176 -4.77 2.44 -0.65
CA ARG A 176 -5.29 1.34 0.16
C ARG A 176 -6.81 1.20 -0.02
N ARG A 177 -7.27 -0.03 -0.25
CA ARG A 177 -8.68 -0.43 -0.25
C ARG A 177 -8.86 -1.56 0.73
N ASN A 178 -9.93 -1.49 1.51
CA ASN A 178 -10.33 -2.56 2.41
C ASN A 178 -11.74 -2.99 2.01
N TRP A 179 -11.95 -4.30 2.05
CA TRP A 179 -13.23 -4.94 1.77
C TRP A 179 -13.49 -5.99 2.84
N THR A 180 -14.75 -6.16 3.20
CA THR A 180 -15.19 -7.16 4.17
C THR A 180 -16.37 -7.94 3.64
N GLY A 181 -16.51 -9.18 4.09
CA GLY A 181 -17.69 -9.99 3.80
C GLY A 181 -17.59 -11.35 4.44
N MET A 182 -18.28 -12.34 3.87
CA MET A 182 -18.36 -13.70 4.38
C MET A 182 -17.89 -14.71 3.33
N ALA A 183 -17.31 -15.82 3.79
CA ALA A 183 -16.92 -16.92 2.93
C ALA A 183 -17.19 -18.28 3.53
N GLU A 184 -17.39 -19.23 2.64
CA GLU A 184 -17.34 -20.66 2.89
C GLU A 184 -16.00 -21.19 2.40
N VAL A 185 -15.34 -22.00 3.22
CA VAL A 185 -14.05 -22.63 2.91
C VAL A 185 -14.21 -24.14 2.99
N THR A 186 -13.96 -24.81 1.87
CA THR A 186 -13.92 -26.28 1.79
C THR A 186 -12.49 -26.75 1.54
N ARG A 187 -12.05 -27.80 2.26
CA ARG A 187 -10.69 -28.36 2.14
C ARG A 187 -10.72 -29.86 1.96
N SER A 188 -9.82 -30.34 1.11
CA SER A 188 -9.64 -31.78 0.92
C SER A 188 -8.90 -32.40 2.10
N ARG A 189 -9.29 -33.62 2.47
CA ARG A 189 -8.75 -34.33 3.66
C ARG A 189 -7.36 -34.95 3.44
N GLY A 190 -6.85 -34.94 2.21
CA GLY A 190 -5.56 -35.54 1.85
C GLY A 190 -4.35 -34.86 2.48
N ILE A 191 -3.29 -35.64 2.73
CA ILE A 191 -2.04 -35.17 3.37
C ILE A 191 -1.41 -34.02 2.58
N LEU A 192 -1.36 -34.15 1.25
CA LEU A 192 -0.78 -33.13 0.37
C LEU A 192 -1.58 -31.81 0.42
N ALA A 193 -2.91 -31.88 0.47
CA ALA A 193 -3.76 -30.69 0.63
C ALA A 193 -3.50 -29.98 1.97
N ARG A 194 -3.25 -30.75 3.05
CA ARG A 194 -2.87 -30.19 4.36
C ARG A 194 -1.51 -29.51 4.33
N LEU A 195 -0.52 -30.10 3.65
CA LEU A 195 0.82 -29.54 3.51
C LEU A 195 0.79 -28.23 2.71
N VAL A 196 0.14 -28.23 1.53
CA VAL A 196 0.00 -27.02 0.70
C VAL A 196 -0.70 -25.91 1.46
N ALA A 197 -1.78 -26.23 2.16
CA ALA A 197 -2.50 -25.21 2.91
C ALA A 197 -1.73 -24.68 4.13
N ARG A 198 -0.86 -25.48 4.77
CA ARG A 198 0.08 -24.96 5.78
C ARG A 198 1.12 -24.04 5.16
N LEU A 199 1.65 -24.42 3.99
CA LEU A 199 2.66 -23.65 3.27
C LEU A 199 2.16 -22.27 2.83
N PHE A 200 0.92 -22.19 2.34
CA PHE A 200 0.31 -20.93 1.88
C PHE A 200 -0.51 -20.22 2.95
N GLY A 201 -0.68 -20.82 4.14
CA GLY A 201 -1.48 -20.25 5.23
C GLY A 201 -2.98 -20.20 4.94
N PHE A 202 -3.50 -21.15 4.16
CA PHE A 202 -4.92 -21.19 3.83
C PHE A 202 -5.78 -21.51 5.07
N PRO A 203 -6.96 -20.88 5.20
CA PRO A 203 -7.86 -21.06 6.35
C PRO A 203 -8.35 -22.50 6.50
N PRO A 204 -8.73 -22.94 7.72
CA PRO A 204 -9.40 -24.23 7.93
C PRO A 204 -10.73 -24.28 7.18
N ALA A 205 -11.30 -25.49 7.04
CA ALA A 205 -12.65 -25.62 6.49
C ALA A 205 -13.66 -24.99 7.46
N ALA A 206 -14.57 -24.19 6.94
CA ALA A 206 -15.60 -23.48 7.68
C ALA A 206 -16.77 -23.21 6.73
N ASP A 207 -18.00 -23.45 7.18
CA ASP A 207 -19.19 -23.16 6.37
C ASP A 207 -19.43 -21.65 6.24
N GLU A 208 -19.06 -20.91 7.28
CA GLU A 208 -19.15 -19.46 7.31
C GLU A 208 -17.97 -18.87 8.13
N THR A 209 -17.18 -18.00 7.51
CA THR A 209 -16.09 -17.27 8.15
C THR A 209 -16.06 -15.81 7.67
N PRO A 210 -15.81 -14.84 8.57
CA PRO A 210 -15.60 -13.47 8.17
C PRO A 210 -14.32 -13.35 7.33
N VAL A 211 -14.39 -12.54 6.28
CA VAL A 211 -13.29 -12.25 5.37
C VAL A 211 -12.99 -10.77 5.37
N ARG A 212 -11.70 -10.44 5.42
CA ARG A 212 -11.19 -9.09 5.19
C ARG A 212 -10.11 -9.14 4.11
N VAL A 213 -10.28 -8.33 3.08
CA VAL A 213 -9.31 -8.16 2.00
C VAL A 213 -8.76 -6.74 2.04
N VAL A 214 -7.46 -6.62 2.28
CA VAL A 214 -6.73 -5.35 2.27
C VAL A 214 -5.81 -5.32 1.06
N MET A 215 -6.05 -4.39 0.16
CA MET A 215 -5.26 -4.15 -1.05
C MET A 215 -4.47 -2.87 -0.87
N VAL A 216 -3.16 -2.93 -1.07
CA VAL A 216 -2.27 -1.78 -1.00
C VAL A 216 -1.47 -1.66 -2.28
N ARG A 217 -1.79 -0.65 -3.07
CA ARG A 217 -1.11 -0.28 -4.30
C ARG A 217 0.09 0.62 -4.00
N ASN A 218 1.27 0.18 -4.40
CA ASN A 218 2.46 1.03 -4.50
C ASN A 218 2.70 1.41 -5.97
N ALA A 219 3.87 1.99 -6.30
CA ALA A 219 4.14 2.46 -7.66
C ALA A 219 4.13 1.35 -8.72
N GLU A 220 4.58 0.13 -8.37
CA GLU A 220 4.84 -0.94 -9.34
C GLU A 220 4.03 -2.20 -9.07
N SER A 221 3.73 -2.49 -7.80
CA SER A 221 2.99 -3.68 -7.38
C SER A 221 1.78 -3.35 -6.54
N GLU A 222 0.90 -4.33 -6.40
CA GLU A 222 -0.22 -4.30 -5.48
C GLU A 222 -0.06 -5.45 -4.49
N VAL A 223 -0.23 -5.15 -3.21
CA VAL A 223 -0.08 -6.14 -2.15
C VAL A 223 -1.46 -6.46 -1.61
N TRP A 224 -1.84 -7.72 -1.71
CA TRP A 224 -3.11 -8.23 -1.22
C TRP A 224 -2.87 -8.99 0.07
N THR A 225 -3.62 -8.65 1.10
CA THR A 225 -3.64 -9.35 2.38
C THR A 225 -5.06 -9.82 2.61
N ARG A 226 -5.25 -11.14 2.65
CA ARG A 226 -6.55 -11.76 2.85
C ARG A 226 -6.56 -12.43 4.21
N ASP A 227 -7.54 -12.10 5.03
CA ASP A 227 -7.73 -12.61 6.38
C ASP A 227 -9.09 -13.32 6.42
N PHE A 228 -9.07 -14.61 6.76
CA PHE A 228 -10.24 -15.46 6.90
C PHE A 228 -10.31 -15.94 8.34
N GLY A 229 -11.15 -15.32 9.17
CA GLY A 229 -11.31 -15.69 10.57
C GLY A 229 -10.01 -15.70 11.38
N GLY A 230 -9.07 -14.79 11.09
CA GLY A 230 -7.74 -14.71 11.72
C GLY A 230 -6.63 -15.43 10.96
N HIS A 231 -6.96 -16.23 9.93
CA HIS A 231 -5.97 -16.88 9.07
C HIS A 231 -5.58 -15.95 7.92
N ARG A 232 -4.37 -15.42 8.00
CA ARG A 232 -3.88 -14.39 7.07
C ARG A 232 -2.84 -14.92 6.10
N PHE A 233 -3.05 -14.65 4.82
CA PHE A 233 -2.04 -14.86 3.79
C PHE A 233 -1.93 -13.62 2.89
N ARG A 234 -0.74 -13.46 2.29
CA ARG A 234 -0.37 -12.24 1.58
C ARG A 234 0.29 -12.58 0.24
N SER A 235 -0.13 -11.87 -0.80
CA SER A 235 0.52 -11.90 -2.11
C SER A 235 0.94 -10.52 -2.59
N ARG A 236 1.86 -10.52 -3.55
CA ARG A 236 2.27 -9.33 -4.30
C ARG A 236 1.99 -9.56 -5.78
N LEU A 237 1.13 -8.72 -6.34
CA LEU A 237 0.73 -8.72 -7.74
C LEU A 237 1.55 -7.66 -8.49
N ARG A 238 1.97 -7.99 -9.71
CA ARG A 238 2.62 -7.07 -10.64
C ARG A 238 2.18 -7.38 -12.06
N ALA A 239 2.07 -6.36 -12.91
CA ALA A 239 1.80 -6.56 -14.32
C ALA A 239 3.00 -7.27 -14.97
N ASP A 240 2.74 -8.13 -15.96
CA ASP A 240 3.79 -8.63 -16.82
C ASP A 240 4.13 -7.58 -17.88
N ALA A 241 5.35 -7.05 -17.82
CA ALA A 241 5.83 -6.04 -18.77
C ALA A 241 5.96 -6.59 -20.21
N THR A 242 6.04 -7.90 -20.38
CA THR A 242 6.27 -8.55 -21.68
C THR A 242 4.99 -9.01 -22.37
N ARG A 243 3.89 -9.14 -21.63
CA ARG A 243 2.65 -9.72 -22.15
C ARG A 243 1.42 -9.03 -21.56
N PRO A 244 0.67 -8.24 -22.36
CA PRO A 244 -0.61 -7.67 -21.95
C PRO A 244 -1.59 -8.75 -21.48
N GLY A 245 -2.48 -8.39 -20.55
CA GLY A 245 -3.43 -9.33 -19.93
C GLY A 245 -2.82 -10.30 -18.92
N ARG A 246 -1.48 -10.40 -18.82
CA ARG A 246 -0.81 -11.25 -17.84
C ARG A 246 -0.36 -10.47 -16.61
N MET A 247 -0.48 -11.11 -15.46
CA MET A 247 0.13 -10.66 -14.22
C MET A 247 0.95 -11.76 -13.55
N TRP A 248 1.83 -11.34 -12.65
CA TRP A 248 2.57 -12.22 -11.76
C TRP A 248 2.08 -12.03 -10.33
N GLU A 249 1.70 -13.11 -9.67
CA GLU A 249 1.33 -13.14 -8.27
C GLU A 249 2.35 -13.93 -7.45
N ARG A 250 3.07 -13.22 -6.58
CA ARG A 250 4.10 -13.79 -5.72
C ARG A 250 3.57 -14.11 -4.33
N PHE A 251 3.74 -15.36 -3.91
CA PHE A 251 3.48 -15.86 -2.56
C PHE A 251 4.77 -16.45 -1.97
N GLY A 252 5.45 -15.69 -1.11
CA GLY A 252 6.72 -16.12 -0.52
C GLY A 252 7.77 -16.48 -1.60
N PRO A 253 8.23 -17.74 -1.67
CA PRO A 253 9.18 -18.20 -2.70
C PRO A 253 8.52 -18.56 -4.04
N PHE A 254 7.18 -18.57 -4.11
CA PHE A 254 6.41 -18.92 -5.30
C PHE A 254 6.02 -17.67 -6.10
N ASP A 255 6.07 -17.75 -7.43
CA ASP A 255 5.60 -16.69 -8.34
C ASP A 255 4.76 -17.34 -9.45
N PHE A 256 3.50 -16.95 -9.59
CA PHE A 256 2.55 -17.54 -10.54
C PHE A 256 2.20 -16.55 -11.64
N ALA A 257 2.33 -16.97 -12.90
CA ALA A 257 1.85 -16.20 -14.04
C ALA A 257 0.36 -16.50 -14.26
N ILE A 258 -0.45 -15.45 -14.28
CA ILE A 258 -1.91 -15.51 -14.39
C ILE A 258 -2.34 -14.67 -15.58
N ASP A 259 -3.04 -15.28 -16.53
CA ASP A 259 -3.58 -14.58 -17.70
C ASP A 259 -5.02 -14.16 -17.38
N LEU A 260 -5.21 -12.90 -17.01
CA LEU A 260 -6.54 -12.38 -16.68
C LEU A 260 -7.45 -12.43 -17.90
N GLY A 261 -8.66 -12.94 -17.70
CA GLY A 261 -9.70 -13.01 -18.73
C GLY A 261 -10.97 -12.34 -18.25
N VAL A 262 -11.53 -11.45 -19.05
CA VAL A 262 -12.86 -10.89 -18.81
C VAL A 262 -13.85 -11.68 -19.64
N ASP A 263 -14.86 -12.25 -18.98
CA ASP A 263 -16.08 -12.70 -19.63
C ASP A 263 -17.20 -11.72 -19.22
N GLY A 264 -18.26 -11.58 -20.01
CA GLY A 264 -19.33 -10.59 -19.74
C GLY A 264 -20.05 -10.74 -18.39
N SER A 265 -19.64 -11.71 -17.56
CA SER A 265 -20.17 -11.98 -16.23
C SER A 265 -19.11 -11.86 -15.11
N GLY A 266 -17.86 -11.52 -15.41
CA GLY A 266 -16.83 -11.41 -14.38
C GLY A 266 -15.38 -11.41 -14.84
N LEU A 267 -14.48 -11.62 -13.87
CA LEU A 267 -13.03 -11.69 -14.05
C LEU A 267 -12.51 -13.07 -13.69
N ALA A 268 -11.76 -13.70 -14.59
CA ALA A 268 -11.16 -15.01 -14.41
C ALA A 268 -9.63 -14.93 -14.28
N TYR A 269 -9.07 -15.81 -13.45
CA TYR A 269 -7.65 -15.82 -13.08
C TYR A 269 -6.97 -17.18 -13.33
N PRO A 270 -6.92 -17.68 -14.59
CA PRO A 270 -6.26 -18.93 -14.90
C PRO A 270 -4.74 -18.82 -14.71
N VAL A 271 -4.19 -19.67 -13.82
CA VAL A 271 -2.74 -19.85 -13.66
C VAL A 271 -2.19 -20.59 -14.88
N ARG A 272 -1.18 -20.01 -15.53
CA ARG A 272 -0.53 -20.54 -16.74
C ARG A 272 0.85 -21.12 -16.50
N ALA A 273 1.60 -20.53 -15.58
CA ALA A 273 2.93 -20.99 -15.21
C ALA A 273 3.23 -20.63 -13.76
N GLY A 274 4.24 -21.27 -13.19
CA GLY A 274 4.67 -21.02 -11.82
C GLY A 274 6.17 -21.18 -11.69
N ARG A 275 6.74 -20.46 -10.73
CA ARG A 275 8.15 -20.55 -10.34
C ARG A 275 8.25 -20.76 -8.84
N CYS A 276 9.22 -21.54 -8.39
CA CYS A 276 9.61 -21.67 -7.00
C CYS A 276 11.10 -21.32 -6.90
N LEU A 277 11.44 -20.33 -6.07
CA LEU A 277 12.82 -19.82 -5.93
C LEU A 277 13.47 -19.42 -7.27
N GLY A 278 12.65 -18.97 -8.22
CA GLY A 278 13.07 -18.56 -9.57
C GLY A 278 13.09 -19.69 -10.61
N LEU A 279 13.01 -20.95 -10.20
CA LEU A 279 12.98 -22.11 -11.11
C LEU A 279 11.56 -22.45 -11.54
N PRO A 280 11.32 -22.84 -12.81
CA PRO A 280 9.99 -23.21 -13.29
C PRO A 280 9.45 -24.44 -12.55
N ILE A 281 8.19 -24.37 -12.14
CA ILE A 281 7.48 -25.51 -11.53
C ILE A 281 7.05 -26.46 -12.65
N PRO A 282 7.40 -27.76 -12.60
CA PRO A 282 6.92 -28.74 -13.56
C PRO A 282 5.39 -28.79 -13.63
N GLY A 283 4.84 -29.01 -14.82
CA GLY A 283 3.37 -28.97 -15.04
C GLY A 283 2.57 -29.92 -14.14
N VAL A 284 3.16 -31.06 -13.74
CA VAL A 284 2.54 -32.03 -12.81
C VAL A 284 2.42 -31.52 -11.38
N LEU A 285 3.26 -30.56 -10.98
CA LEU A 285 3.26 -29.90 -9.67
C LEU A 285 2.60 -28.51 -9.71
N LEU A 286 2.33 -27.98 -10.91
CA LEU A 286 1.75 -26.65 -11.05
C LEU A 286 0.30 -26.65 -10.56
N PRO A 287 -0.06 -25.81 -9.57
CA PRO A 287 -1.44 -25.70 -9.14
C PRO A 287 -2.30 -25.12 -10.26
N ARG A 288 -3.47 -25.72 -10.47
CA ARG A 288 -4.52 -25.21 -11.34
C ARG A 288 -5.47 -24.39 -10.49
N SER A 289 -5.67 -23.14 -10.90
CA SER A 289 -6.62 -22.22 -10.29
C SER A 289 -7.82 -22.04 -11.21
N GLN A 290 -9.00 -22.36 -10.71
CA GLN A 290 -10.28 -21.91 -11.27
C GLN A 290 -10.77 -20.81 -10.33
N THR A 291 -10.31 -19.59 -10.57
CA THR A 291 -10.68 -18.42 -9.79
C THR A 291 -11.52 -17.49 -10.64
N ARG A 292 -12.66 -17.07 -10.08
CA ARG A 292 -13.59 -16.17 -10.73
C ARG A 292 -14.13 -15.14 -9.74
N GLU A 293 -14.26 -13.91 -10.20
CA GLU A 293 -14.95 -12.83 -9.51
C GLU A 293 -16.14 -12.37 -10.34
N ALA A 294 -17.30 -12.23 -9.71
CA ALA A 294 -18.55 -11.88 -10.37
C ALA A 294 -19.40 -10.97 -9.47
N VAL A 295 -20.66 -10.76 -9.83
CA VAL A 295 -21.63 -10.00 -9.04
C VAL A 295 -22.81 -10.91 -8.72
N ASP A 296 -23.26 -10.90 -7.47
CA ASP A 296 -24.49 -11.62 -7.09
C ASP A 296 -25.76 -10.84 -7.45
N THR A 297 -26.92 -11.43 -7.16
CA THR A 297 -28.22 -10.81 -7.39
C THR A 297 -28.48 -9.58 -6.51
N GLU A 298 -27.73 -9.41 -5.43
CA GLU A 298 -27.80 -8.26 -4.51
C GLU A 298 -26.83 -7.14 -4.90
N GLY A 299 -26.03 -7.33 -5.96
CA GLY A 299 -25.07 -6.35 -6.46
C GLY A 299 -23.71 -6.37 -5.74
N ARG A 300 -23.45 -7.35 -4.88
CA ARG A 300 -22.18 -7.50 -4.16
C ARG A 300 -21.15 -8.21 -5.02
N VAL A 301 -19.87 -7.95 -4.76
CA VAL A 301 -18.79 -8.65 -5.45
C VAL A 301 -18.67 -10.05 -4.87
N THR A 302 -18.75 -11.07 -5.71
CA THR A 302 -18.52 -12.46 -5.31
C THR A 302 -17.15 -12.94 -5.79
N PHE A 303 -16.56 -13.85 -5.03
CA PHE A 303 -15.36 -14.57 -5.43
C PHE A 303 -15.56 -16.07 -5.26
N ASP A 304 -15.00 -16.85 -6.16
CA ASP A 304 -14.94 -18.31 -6.08
C ASP A 304 -13.55 -18.74 -6.54
N VAL A 305 -12.75 -19.23 -5.59
CA VAL A 305 -11.38 -19.65 -5.81
C VAL A 305 -11.29 -21.14 -5.53
N ALA A 306 -11.17 -21.94 -6.58
CA ALA A 306 -10.89 -23.36 -6.47
C ALA A 306 -9.45 -23.66 -6.88
N LEU A 307 -8.65 -24.15 -5.93
CA LEU A 307 -7.28 -24.58 -6.15
C LEU A 307 -7.21 -26.10 -6.18
N SER A 308 -6.53 -26.62 -7.18
CA SER A 308 -6.28 -28.05 -7.37
C SER A 308 -4.84 -28.28 -7.85
N MET A 309 -4.33 -29.49 -7.67
CA MET A 309 -3.08 -29.93 -8.28
C MET A 309 -3.34 -31.19 -9.11
N PRO A 310 -2.65 -31.37 -10.25
CA PRO A 310 -2.82 -32.56 -11.09
C PRO A 310 -2.67 -33.88 -10.33
N LEU A 311 -1.67 -33.98 -9.45
CA LEU A 311 -1.39 -35.18 -8.66
C LEU A 311 -2.22 -35.29 -7.36
N ALA A 312 -2.72 -34.18 -6.83
CA ALA A 312 -3.38 -34.14 -5.52
C ALA A 312 -4.91 -34.06 -5.61
N GLY A 313 -5.45 -33.77 -6.80
CA GLY A 313 -6.84 -33.37 -6.97
C GLY A 313 -7.12 -32.01 -6.33
N LYS A 314 -8.34 -31.84 -5.80
CA LYS A 314 -8.77 -30.60 -5.12
C LYS A 314 -7.95 -30.38 -3.85
N ILE A 315 -7.62 -29.13 -3.55
CA ILE A 315 -6.86 -28.74 -2.35
C ILE A 315 -7.75 -27.93 -1.43
N VAL A 316 -8.23 -26.81 -1.95
CA VAL A 316 -9.09 -25.87 -1.24
C VAL A 316 -10.01 -25.20 -2.24
N ARG A 317 -11.25 -24.95 -1.85
CA ARG A 317 -12.13 -23.99 -2.53
C ARG A 317 -12.69 -23.04 -1.50
N TYR A 318 -12.54 -21.75 -1.73
CA TYR A 318 -13.20 -20.74 -0.92
C TYR A 318 -14.04 -19.84 -1.81
N ARG A 319 -15.29 -19.63 -1.40
CA ARG A 319 -16.26 -18.81 -2.12
C ARG A 319 -16.98 -17.89 -1.16
N GLY A 320 -17.38 -16.73 -1.62
CA GLY A 320 -18.00 -15.74 -0.75
C GLY A 320 -18.32 -14.46 -1.47
N TRP A 321 -18.65 -13.44 -0.70
CA TRP A 321 -18.95 -12.10 -1.17
C TRP A 321 -18.17 -11.05 -0.38
N LEU A 322 -18.01 -9.87 -0.96
CA LEU A 322 -17.30 -8.73 -0.40
C LEU A 322 -18.08 -7.45 -0.67
N ASP A 323 -18.09 -6.60 0.35
CA ASP A 323 -18.52 -5.20 0.28
C ASP A 323 -17.35 -4.26 0.60
N PRO A 324 -17.33 -3.05 0.03
CA PRO A 324 -16.29 -2.09 0.33
C PRO A 324 -16.46 -1.58 1.76
N ASP A 325 -15.37 -1.49 2.53
CA ASP A 325 -15.40 -0.83 3.83
C ASP A 325 -15.92 0.60 3.64
N GLN A 326 -16.93 0.98 4.41
CA GLN A 326 -17.35 2.38 4.49
C GLN A 326 -16.16 3.22 4.99
N PRO A 327 -15.96 4.45 4.48
CA PRO A 327 -14.91 5.32 4.97
C PRO A 327 -15.05 5.48 6.49
N ILE A 328 -13.92 5.40 7.21
CA ILE A 328 -13.83 5.53 8.66
C ILE A 328 -14.53 6.84 9.07
N ARG A 329 -15.70 6.75 9.71
CA ARG A 329 -16.22 7.84 10.55
C ARG A 329 -15.39 7.84 11.83
N GLY A 330 -15.07 9.03 12.34
CA GLY A 330 -14.06 9.27 13.39
C GLY A 330 -14.15 8.42 14.67
N ASP A 331 -15.27 7.75 14.93
CA ASP A 331 -15.50 6.94 16.14
C ASP A 331 -14.92 5.52 16.12
N GLN A 332 -14.34 5.06 15.00
CA GLN A 332 -13.76 3.69 14.90
C GLN A 332 -12.22 3.67 14.77
N ALA A 333 -11.53 4.65 15.37
CA ALA A 333 -10.08 4.52 15.57
C ALA A 333 -9.81 3.38 16.56
N LEU A 334 -9.43 2.21 16.05
CA LEU A 334 -8.86 1.12 16.86
C LEU A 334 -7.69 1.67 17.69
N PRO A 335 -7.54 1.21 18.96
CA PRO A 335 -6.49 1.69 19.85
C PRO A 335 -5.12 1.42 19.22
N ALA A 336 -4.27 2.43 19.27
CA ALA A 336 -2.86 2.29 18.91
C ALA A 336 -2.24 1.19 19.78
N SER A 337 -1.58 0.23 19.13
CA SER A 337 -0.67 -0.72 19.79
C SER A 337 0.73 -0.17 19.78
#